data_AF-A0A8S3ZFP4-F1
#
_entry.id   AF-A0A8S3ZFP4-F1
#
_cell.length_a   1.000
_cell.length_b   1.000
_cell.length_c   1.000
_cell.angle_alpha   90.00
_cell.angle_beta   90.00
_cell.angle_gamma   90.00
#
_symmetry.space_group_name_H-M   'P 1'
#
loop_
_entity.id
_entity.type
_entity.pdbx_description
1 polymer ?
#
loop_
_entity_poly.entity_id
_entity_poly.type
_entity_poly.pdbx_seq_one_letter_code
_entity_poly.pdbx_strand_id
1 'polypeptide(L)'
;MSKLCEHAASCPPTLSVEDFQRDEAFDCRVIQLIRDDILPHASHLPADFMVKIMDILNKGSIHSTTSDCFVDTESSRKLREEFARTCFETLLQFSFVSDTVSEQGQLTRLAVMSLLRRCQDVVTKYVEDERLSGKCPLPRPRLAEMSSVLKAITTLLQSLKKAPKENVEVAVWNQVIKLYPALVECTTSPSPQVSKSLRDALHEFCDLLAPPGSAYLQNGR
;
A
#
# COMPACT_ATOMS: atom_id res chain seq x y z
N MET A 1 21.28 -8.35 -36.15
CA MET A 1 21.85 -9.22 -35.11
C MET A 1 20.95 -9.14 -33.89
N SER A 2 19.79 -9.79 -34.03
CA SER A 2 18.66 -9.71 -33.11
C SER A 2 18.51 -11.10 -32.50
N LYS A 3 18.77 -11.24 -31.19
CA LYS A 3 18.32 -12.34 -30.32
C LYS A 3 18.90 -12.14 -28.92
N LEU A 4 18.17 -11.46 -28.05
CA LEU A 4 18.30 -11.52 -26.58
C LEU A 4 17.13 -10.79 -25.91
N CYS A 5 15.91 -11.07 -26.38
CA CYS A 5 14.69 -10.60 -25.75
C CYS A 5 13.64 -11.71 -25.85
N GLU A 6 13.85 -12.79 -25.11
CA GLU A 6 12.84 -13.82 -24.86
C GLU A 6 13.37 -14.76 -23.77
N HIS A 7 13.22 -14.33 -22.51
CA HIS A 7 12.97 -15.23 -21.39
C HIS A 7 11.85 -14.57 -20.58
N ALA A 8 10.70 -14.38 -21.24
CA ALA A 8 9.44 -14.36 -20.51
C ALA A 8 9.31 -15.74 -19.86
N ALA A 9 9.12 -15.78 -18.55
CA ALA A 9 8.90 -17.02 -17.81
C ALA A 9 7.62 -17.70 -18.33
N SER A 10 7.76 -18.55 -19.33
CA SER A 10 6.66 -19.39 -19.83
C SER A 10 6.42 -20.49 -18.81
N CYS A 11 5.18 -20.57 -18.31
CA CYS A 11 4.72 -21.63 -17.42
C CYS A 11 5.08 -23.01 -18.00
N PRO A 12 5.66 -23.94 -17.22
CA PRO A 12 5.92 -25.30 -17.70
C PRO A 12 4.60 -25.94 -18.17
N PRO A 13 4.57 -26.69 -19.29
CA PRO A 13 3.33 -27.23 -19.87
C PRO A 13 2.61 -28.31 -19.03
N THR A 14 3.01 -28.51 -17.77
CA THR A 14 2.67 -29.70 -16.98
C THR A 14 2.14 -29.42 -15.57
N LEU A 15 2.01 -28.17 -15.13
CA LEU A 15 1.43 -27.85 -13.81
C LEU A 15 -0.11 -27.83 -13.88
N SER A 16 -0.76 -28.50 -12.91
CA SER A 16 -2.20 -28.38 -12.74
C SER A 16 -2.58 -27.00 -12.16
N VAL A 17 -3.86 -26.66 -12.25
CA VAL A 17 -4.40 -25.42 -11.67
C VAL A 17 -4.17 -25.41 -10.14
N GLU A 18 -4.33 -26.56 -9.50
CA GLU A 18 -4.12 -26.74 -8.05
C GLU A 18 -2.66 -26.58 -7.65
N ASP A 19 -1.72 -27.05 -8.48
CA ASP A 19 -0.29 -26.84 -8.23
C ASP A 19 0.07 -25.36 -8.38
N PHE A 20 -0.46 -24.67 -9.40
CA PHE A 20 -0.24 -23.24 -9.59
C PHE A 20 -0.77 -22.40 -8.40
N GLN A 21 -1.97 -22.69 -7.92
CA GLN A 21 -2.53 -22.02 -6.73
C GLN A 21 -1.71 -22.29 -5.47
N ARG A 22 -1.14 -23.50 -5.34
CA ARG A 22 -0.27 -23.86 -4.22
C ARG A 22 1.02 -23.06 -4.25
N ASP A 23 1.59 -22.87 -5.44
CA ASP A 23 2.79 -22.06 -5.65
C ASP A 23 2.51 -20.58 -5.31
N GLU A 24 1.41 -20.00 -5.78
CA GLU A 24 1.05 -18.61 -5.43
C GLU A 24 0.80 -18.42 -3.93
N ALA A 25 0.18 -19.40 -3.27
CA ALA A 25 -0.01 -19.38 -1.83
C ALA A 25 1.31 -19.60 -1.05
N PHE A 26 2.26 -20.32 -1.63
CA PHE A 26 3.61 -20.45 -1.09
C PHE A 26 4.38 -19.14 -1.20
N ASP A 27 4.30 -18.45 -2.34
CA ASP A 27 4.93 -17.16 -2.55
C ASP A 27 4.47 -16.14 -1.50
N CYS A 28 3.16 -16.08 -1.18
CA CYS A 28 2.65 -15.25 -0.10
C CYS A 28 3.30 -15.56 1.26
N ARG A 29 3.48 -16.85 1.58
CA ARG A 29 4.13 -17.29 2.83
C ARG A 29 5.61 -16.92 2.88
N VAL A 30 6.31 -16.95 1.75
CA VAL A 30 7.71 -16.51 1.66
C VAL A 30 7.84 -15.03 2.01
N ILE A 31 6.93 -14.17 1.51
CA ILE A 31 6.96 -12.74 1.85
C ILE A 31 6.64 -12.51 3.34
N GLN A 32 5.70 -13.27 3.90
CA GLN A 32 5.41 -13.22 5.34
C GLN A 32 6.64 -13.60 6.18
N LEU A 33 7.37 -14.65 5.81
CA LEU A 33 8.62 -15.03 6.47
C LEU A 33 9.70 -13.95 6.34
N ILE A 34 9.85 -13.34 5.16
CA ILE A 34 10.76 -12.21 4.98
C ILE A 34 10.39 -11.08 5.95
N ARG A 35 9.10 -10.72 6.03
CA ARG A 35 8.59 -9.65 6.88
C ARG A 35 8.79 -9.94 8.37
N ASP A 36 8.43 -11.15 8.81
CA ASP A 36 8.28 -11.47 10.23
C ASP A 36 9.57 -12.02 10.85
N ASP A 37 10.44 -12.67 10.06
CA ASP A 37 11.63 -13.36 10.57
C ASP A 37 12.96 -12.80 10.04
N ILE A 38 12.99 -12.18 8.85
CA ILE A 38 14.24 -11.68 8.24
C ILE A 38 14.43 -10.19 8.51
N LEU A 39 13.45 -9.37 8.12
CA LEU A 39 13.55 -7.91 8.20
C LEU A 39 13.74 -7.36 9.62
N PRO A 40 13.22 -7.97 10.71
CA PRO A 40 13.50 -7.51 12.07
C PRO A 40 14.99 -7.58 12.45
N HIS A 41 15.79 -8.39 11.74
CA HIS A 41 17.23 -8.55 12.00
C HIS A 41 18.11 -7.88 10.92
N ALA A 42 17.54 -7.01 10.08
CA ALA A 42 18.23 -6.42 8.93
C ALA A 42 19.55 -5.71 9.26
N SER A 43 19.70 -5.14 10.45
CA SER A 43 20.94 -4.49 10.92
C SER A 43 22.13 -5.45 11.06
N HIS A 44 21.85 -6.75 11.19
CA HIS A 44 22.85 -7.82 11.29
C HIS A 44 23.09 -8.55 9.97
N LEU A 45 22.35 -8.19 8.91
CA LEU A 45 22.43 -8.84 7.61
C LEU A 45 23.33 -8.04 6.65
N PRO A 46 24.04 -8.71 5.72
CA PRO A 46 24.84 -8.01 4.71
C PRO A 46 23.98 -7.08 3.84
N ALA A 47 24.50 -5.89 3.54
CA ALA A 47 23.80 -4.91 2.72
C ALA A 47 23.38 -5.46 1.34
N ASP A 48 24.27 -6.23 0.68
CA ASP A 48 23.98 -6.87 -0.61
C ASP A 48 22.82 -7.88 -0.54
N PHE A 49 22.65 -8.54 0.60
CA PHE A 49 21.52 -9.43 0.82
C PHE A 49 20.22 -8.62 0.92
N MET A 50 20.25 -7.51 1.67
CA MET A 50 19.10 -6.62 1.80
C MET A 50 18.70 -5.99 0.47
N VAL A 51 19.66 -5.60 -0.38
CA VAL A 51 19.37 -5.09 -1.73
C VAL A 51 18.59 -6.12 -2.56
N LYS A 52 18.94 -7.41 -2.48
CA LYS A 52 18.22 -8.48 -3.18
C LYS A 52 16.80 -8.68 -2.63
N ILE A 53 16.63 -8.62 -1.31
CA ILE A 53 15.29 -8.67 -0.69
C ILE A 53 14.43 -7.51 -1.17
N MET A 54 14.98 -6.29 -1.19
CA MET A 54 14.25 -5.11 -1.68
C MET A 54 13.90 -5.22 -3.16
N ASP A 55 14.78 -5.76 -4.00
CA ASP A 55 14.51 -6.00 -5.42
C ASP A 55 13.36 -7.00 -5.62
N ILE A 56 13.35 -8.10 -4.84
CA ILE A 56 12.26 -9.09 -4.87
C ILE A 56 10.92 -8.45 -4.48
N LEU A 57 10.89 -7.72 -3.37
CA LEU A 57 9.66 -7.07 -2.89
C LEU A 57 9.16 -6.00 -3.87
N ASN A 58 10.07 -5.19 -4.45
CA ASN A 58 9.69 -4.19 -5.46
C ASN A 58 9.11 -4.84 -6.71
N LYS A 59 9.77 -5.88 -7.23
CA LYS A 59 9.25 -6.64 -8.38
C LYS A 59 7.91 -7.27 -8.08
N GLY A 60 7.74 -7.86 -6.89
CA GLY A 60 6.48 -8.45 -6.46
C GLY A 60 5.35 -7.44 -6.36
N SER A 61 5.63 -6.22 -5.89
CA SER A 61 4.63 -5.15 -5.77
C SER A 61 4.12 -4.61 -7.12
N ILE A 62 4.91 -4.70 -8.19
CA ILE A 62 4.60 -4.11 -9.51
C ILE A 62 4.17 -5.17 -10.53
N HIS A 63 4.84 -6.33 -10.56
CA HIS A 63 4.77 -7.25 -11.70
C HIS A 63 3.90 -8.49 -11.46
N SER A 64 3.52 -8.82 -10.22
CA SER A 64 2.75 -10.06 -9.97
C SER A 64 1.33 -10.01 -10.54
N THR A 65 0.71 -8.83 -10.63
CA THR A 65 -0.63 -8.66 -11.19
C THR A 65 -0.65 -8.75 -12.72
N THR A 66 0.50 -8.55 -13.37
CA THR A 66 0.64 -8.54 -14.84
C THR A 66 1.15 -9.86 -15.44
N SER A 67 1.36 -10.90 -14.62
CA SER A 67 1.79 -12.21 -15.13
C SER A 67 0.69 -12.86 -15.98
N ASP A 68 0.91 -12.90 -17.29
CA ASP A 68 0.05 -13.59 -18.26
C ASP A 68 0.27 -15.12 -18.18
N CYS A 69 -0.46 -15.77 -17.28
CA CYS A 69 -0.54 -17.23 -17.25
C CYS A 69 -1.81 -17.70 -17.98
N PHE A 70 -1.69 -18.79 -18.76
CA PHE A 70 -2.80 -19.40 -19.49
C PHE A 70 -3.95 -19.88 -18.59
N VAL A 71 -3.67 -20.05 -17.28
CA VAL A 71 -4.60 -20.51 -16.25
C VAL A 71 -5.04 -19.34 -15.36
N ASP A 72 -5.81 -18.40 -15.92
CA ASP A 72 -6.21 -17.19 -15.22
C ASP A 72 -7.58 -17.34 -14.51
N THR A 73 -7.61 -18.15 -13.44
CA THR A 73 -8.82 -18.28 -12.60
C THR A 73 -8.97 -17.10 -11.65
N GLU A 74 -10.20 -16.81 -11.23
CA GLU A 74 -10.48 -15.72 -10.26
C GLU A 74 -9.72 -15.92 -8.93
N SER A 75 -9.55 -17.17 -8.49
CA SER A 75 -8.76 -17.52 -7.30
C SER A 75 -7.30 -17.14 -7.44
N SER A 76 -6.67 -17.42 -8.58
CA SER A 76 -5.26 -17.10 -8.82
C SER A 76 -5.04 -15.59 -8.89
N ARG A 77 -5.95 -14.84 -9.53
CA ARG A 77 -5.91 -13.36 -9.50
C ARG A 77 -5.90 -12.81 -8.08
N LYS A 78 -6.76 -13.34 -7.20
CA LYS A 78 -6.82 -12.93 -5.79
C LYS A 78 -5.52 -13.20 -5.05
N LEU A 79 -4.87 -14.34 -5.30
CA LEU A 79 -3.58 -14.66 -4.70
C LEU A 79 -2.47 -13.74 -5.23
N ARG A 80 -2.45 -13.40 -6.52
CA ARG A 80 -1.50 -12.43 -7.10
C ARG A 80 -1.68 -11.02 -6.56
N GLU A 81 -2.93 -10.59 -6.37
CA GLU A 81 -3.26 -9.33 -5.70
C GLU A 81 -2.82 -9.33 -4.24
N GLU A 82 -3.06 -10.42 -3.51
CA GLU A 82 -2.61 -10.57 -2.12
C GLU A 82 -1.08 -10.58 -2.02
N PHE A 83 -0.40 -11.25 -2.94
CA PHE A 83 1.05 -11.25 -3.02
C PHE A 83 1.60 -9.84 -3.29
N ALA A 84 1.05 -9.14 -4.29
CA ALA A 84 1.43 -7.75 -4.60
C ALA A 84 1.25 -6.84 -3.39
N ARG A 85 0.09 -6.98 -2.71
CA ARG A 85 -0.26 -6.25 -1.50
C ARG A 85 0.73 -6.55 -0.38
N THR A 86 1.05 -7.81 -0.13
CA THR A 86 1.97 -8.22 0.93
C THR A 86 3.39 -7.71 0.66
N CYS A 87 3.85 -7.75 -0.59
CA CYS A 87 5.13 -7.17 -0.99
C CYS A 87 5.18 -5.66 -0.73
N PHE A 88 4.13 -4.94 -1.13
CA PHE A 88 4.02 -3.50 -0.92
C PHE A 88 3.95 -3.12 0.57
N GLU A 89 3.14 -3.83 1.35
CA GLU A 89 3.06 -3.63 2.81
C GLU A 89 4.42 -3.85 3.49
N THR A 90 5.14 -4.88 3.06
CA THR A 90 6.46 -5.21 3.62
C THR A 90 7.52 -4.15 3.27
N LEU A 91 7.53 -3.65 2.02
CA LEU A 91 8.37 -2.52 1.62
C LEU A 91 8.09 -1.28 2.47
N LEU A 92 6.81 -0.99 2.65
CA LEU A 92 6.39 0.19 3.40
C LEU A 92 6.79 0.07 4.88
N GLN A 93 6.54 -1.08 5.51
CA GLN A 93 6.91 -1.33 6.90
C GLN A 93 8.42 -1.18 7.11
N PHE A 94 9.25 -1.74 6.22
CA PHE A 94 10.70 -1.61 6.33
C PHE A 94 11.21 -0.20 6.06
N SER A 95 10.58 0.52 5.12
CA SER A 95 10.89 1.93 4.84
C SER A 95 10.71 2.82 6.06
N PHE A 96 9.86 2.45 7.01
CA PHE A 96 9.66 3.17 8.27
C PHE A 96 10.67 2.75 9.34
N VAL A 97 11.11 1.49 9.36
CA VAL A 97 12.01 0.97 10.42
C VAL A 97 13.47 1.38 10.20
N SER A 98 13.91 1.52 8.95
CA SER A 98 15.32 1.70 8.61
C SER A 98 15.70 3.17 8.42
N ASP A 99 16.03 3.85 9.51
CA ASP A 99 16.48 5.26 9.47
C ASP A 99 17.97 5.41 9.09
N THR A 100 18.74 4.32 8.97
CA THR A 100 20.22 4.42 9.01
C THR A 100 21.02 3.78 7.87
N VAL A 101 20.45 3.05 6.90
CA VAL A 101 21.35 2.36 5.92
C VAL A 101 20.86 2.14 4.49
N SER A 102 19.71 2.67 4.05
CA SER A 102 19.27 2.45 2.66
C SER A 102 18.69 3.69 2.00
N GLU A 103 19.36 4.17 0.95
CA GLU A 103 18.84 5.15 -0.03
C GLU A 103 17.41 4.80 -0.48
N GLN A 104 17.08 3.51 -0.58
CA GLN A 104 15.74 3.02 -0.94
C GLN A 104 14.68 3.28 0.15
N GLY A 105 15.03 3.26 1.44
CA GLY A 105 14.11 3.59 2.53
C GLY A 105 13.73 5.08 2.51
N GLN A 106 14.72 5.94 2.28
CA GLN A 106 14.48 7.38 2.09
C GLN A 106 13.67 7.66 0.82
N LEU A 107 13.97 6.99 -0.29
CA LEU A 107 13.22 7.12 -1.54
C LEU A 107 11.75 6.69 -1.37
N THR A 108 11.51 5.57 -0.70
CA THR A 108 10.17 5.05 -0.43
C THR A 108 9.39 5.99 0.47
N ARG A 109 10.04 6.55 1.51
CA ARG A 109 9.44 7.59 2.34
C ARG A 109 9.04 8.84 1.54
N LEU A 110 9.94 9.34 0.69
CA LEU A 110 9.63 10.48 -0.18
C LEU A 110 8.48 10.16 -1.13
N ALA A 111 8.41 8.93 -1.64
CA ALA A 111 7.30 8.45 -2.46
C ALA A 111 5.98 8.43 -1.69
N VAL A 112 5.97 7.95 -0.44
CA VAL A 112 4.79 7.95 0.43
C VAL A 112 4.33 9.38 0.74
N MET A 113 5.26 10.27 1.07
CA MET A 113 4.95 11.69 1.29
C MET A 113 4.38 12.36 0.02
N SER A 114 4.97 12.06 -1.14
CA SER A 114 4.50 12.55 -2.44
C SER A 114 3.10 12.01 -2.75
N LEU A 115 2.84 10.73 -2.48
CA LEU A 115 1.54 10.10 -2.67
C LEU A 115 0.48 10.72 -1.77
N LEU A 116 0.78 10.89 -0.47
CA LEU A 116 -0.12 11.54 0.48
C LEU A 116 -0.47 12.98 0.09
N ARG A 117 0.52 13.77 -0.34
CA ARG A 117 0.28 15.13 -0.84
C ARG A 117 -0.59 15.12 -2.08
N ARG A 118 -0.29 14.25 -3.05
CA ARG A 118 -1.09 14.16 -4.27
C ARG A 118 -2.52 13.72 -3.99
N CYS A 119 -2.72 12.76 -3.08
CA CYS A 119 -4.04 12.38 -2.59
C CYS A 119 -4.77 13.58 -1.97
N GLN A 120 -4.10 14.34 -1.10
CA GLN A 120 -4.68 15.56 -0.50
C GLN A 120 -5.08 16.59 -1.57
N ASP A 121 -4.23 16.83 -2.57
CA ASP A 121 -4.50 17.78 -3.65
C ASP A 121 -5.74 17.36 -4.47
N VAL A 122 -5.84 16.06 -4.82
CA VAL A 122 -6.98 15.54 -5.57
C VAL A 122 -8.27 15.65 -4.77
N VAL A 123 -8.24 15.28 -3.48
CA VAL A 123 -9.39 15.38 -2.58
C VAL A 123 -9.83 16.83 -2.42
N THR A 124 -8.90 17.75 -2.16
CA THR A 124 -9.19 19.18 -2.01
C THR A 124 -9.78 19.77 -3.30
N LYS A 125 -9.20 19.42 -4.45
CA LYS A 125 -9.72 19.86 -5.75
C LYS A 125 -11.11 19.29 -6.03
N TYR A 126 -11.37 18.04 -5.65
CA TYR A 126 -12.69 17.44 -5.80
C TYR A 126 -13.76 18.21 -5.00
N VAL A 127 -13.45 18.59 -3.75
CA VAL A 127 -14.34 19.41 -2.92
C VAL A 127 -14.62 20.77 -3.59
N GLU A 128 -13.59 21.43 -4.10
CA GLU A 128 -13.76 22.70 -4.83
C GLU A 128 -14.59 22.52 -6.11
N ASP A 129 -14.33 21.46 -6.88
CA ASP A 129 -15.08 21.15 -8.10
C ASP A 129 -16.58 20.93 -7.78
N GLU A 130 -16.91 20.17 -6.73
CA GLU A 130 -18.30 19.96 -6.29
C GLU A 130 -18.94 21.28 -5.84
N ARG A 131 -18.22 22.09 -5.05
CA ARG A 131 -18.69 23.40 -4.57
C ARG A 131 -19.01 24.34 -5.72
N LEU A 132 -18.17 24.36 -6.76
CA LEU A 132 -18.36 25.20 -7.95
C LEU A 132 -19.44 24.65 -8.90
N SER A 133 -19.64 23.33 -8.92
CA SER A 133 -20.64 22.68 -9.78
C SER A 133 -22.09 22.90 -9.31
N GLY A 134 -22.29 23.25 -8.03
CA GLY A 134 -23.58 23.62 -7.47
C GLY A 134 -24.59 22.47 -7.54
N LYS A 135 -25.59 22.56 -8.44
CA LYS A 135 -26.61 21.51 -8.62
C LYS A 135 -26.28 20.50 -9.73
N CYS A 136 -25.26 20.76 -10.54
CA CYS A 136 -24.87 19.86 -11.61
C CYS A 136 -23.96 18.77 -11.05
N PRO A 137 -24.21 17.48 -11.32
CA PRO A 137 -23.30 16.43 -10.90
C PRO A 137 -21.99 16.51 -11.70
N LEU A 138 -20.86 16.24 -11.03
CA LEU A 138 -19.56 16.17 -11.70
C LEU A 138 -19.50 15.03 -12.73
N PRO A 139 -18.62 15.12 -13.74
CA PRO A 139 -18.45 14.07 -14.75
C PRO A 139 -18.14 12.70 -14.15
N ARG A 140 -18.74 11.63 -14.70
CA ARG A 140 -18.51 10.25 -14.22
C ARG A 140 -17.03 9.86 -14.11
N PRO A 141 -16.13 10.22 -15.06
CA PRO A 141 -14.70 9.94 -14.92
C PRO A 141 -14.07 10.61 -13.69
N ARG A 142 -14.49 11.84 -13.35
CA ARG A 142 -14.02 12.57 -12.17
C ARG A 142 -14.46 11.88 -10.87
N LEU A 143 -15.71 11.39 -10.83
CA LEU A 143 -16.21 10.63 -9.69
C LEU A 143 -15.49 9.28 -9.55
N ALA A 144 -15.16 8.62 -10.66
CA ALA A 144 -14.42 7.36 -10.65
C ALA A 144 -12.96 7.55 -10.20
N GLU A 145 -12.30 8.60 -10.68
CA GLU A 145 -10.96 9.01 -10.21
C GLU A 145 -10.96 9.23 -8.70
N MET A 146 -11.94 10.00 -8.19
CA MET A 146 -12.05 10.29 -6.76
C MET A 146 -12.28 9.01 -5.94
N SER A 147 -13.16 8.11 -6.38
CA SER A 147 -13.34 6.81 -5.72
C SER A 147 -12.06 5.97 -5.70
N SER A 148 -11.28 5.98 -6.78
CA SER A 148 -10.00 5.26 -6.84
C SER A 148 -8.95 5.87 -5.90
N VAL A 149 -8.88 7.20 -5.82
CA VAL A 149 -8.00 7.91 -4.87
C VAL A 149 -8.38 7.61 -3.43
N LEU A 150 -9.68 7.64 -3.09
CA LEU A 150 -10.15 7.30 -1.74
C LEU A 150 -9.79 5.87 -1.34
N LYS A 151 -9.92 4.89 -2.26
CA LYS A 151 -9.48 3.51 -2.02
C LYS A 151 -7.98 3.41 -1.79
N ALA A 152 -7.18 4.12 -2.58
CA ALA A 152 -5.73 4.16 -2.39
C ALA A 152 -5.35 4.76 -1.02
N ILE A 153 -6.07 5.80 -0.58
CA ILE A 153 -5.92 6.36 0.77
C ILE A 153 -6.26 5.31 1.83
N THR A 154 -7.39 4.60 1.72
CA THR A 154 -7.75 3.52 2.65
C THR A 154 -6.63 2.48 2.76
N THR A 155 -6.14 1.96 1.63
CA THR A 155 -5.04 0.98 1.63
C THR A 155 -3.79 1.54 2.29
N LEU A 156 -3.42 2.78 1.98
CA LEU A 156 -2.23 3.41 2.58
C LEU A 156 -2.37 3.55 4.10
N LEU A 157 -3.54 3.96 4.60
CA LEU A 157 -3.80 4.09 6.04
C LEU A 157 -3.78 2.73 6.75
N GLN A 158 -4.33 1.69 6.12
CA GLN A 158 -4.26 0.32 6.63
C GLN A 158 -2.80 -0.15 6.75
N SER A 159 -1.97 0.12 5.74
CA SER A 159 -0.55 -0.22 5.78
C SER A 159 0.21 0.58 6.86
N LEU A 160 -0.11 1.87 7.02
CA LEU A 160 0.46 2.72 8.07
C LEU A 160 0.09 2.25 9.48
N LYS A 161 -1.13 1.75 9.69
CA LYS A 161 -1.58 1.20 10.98
C LYS A 161 -0.89 -0.10 11.36
N LYS A 162 -0.54 -0.92 10.36
CA LYS A 162 0.20 -2.17 10.56
C LYS A 162 1.69 -1.92 10.87
N ALA A 163 2.23 -0.79 10.44
CA ALA A 163 3.59 -0.40 10.79
C ALA A 163 3.69 -0.02 12.29
N PRO A 164 4.79 -0.38 12.98
CA PRO A 164 5.01 0.08 14.36
C PRO A 164 4.99 1.62 14.41
N LYS A 165 4.19 2.20 15.31
CA LYS A 165 3.99 3.66 15.40
C LYS A 165 5.31 4.44 15.58
N GLU A 166 6.28 3.83 16.26
CA GLU A 166 7.61 4.39 16.52
C GLU A 166 8.46 4.57 15.25
N ASN A 167 8.15 3.79 14.21
CA ASN A 167 8.88 3.79 12.95
C ASN A 167 8.25 4.76 11.93
N VAL A 168 6.99 5.18 12.16
CA VAL A 168 6.37 6.13 11.25
C VAL A 168 6.81 7.55 11.61
N GLU A 169 7.55 8.17 10.70
CA GLU A 169 8.02 9.52 10.91
C GLU A 169 6.90 10.53 11.19
N VAL A 170 7.20 11.46 12.11
CA VAL A 170 6.30 12.54 12.53
C VAL A 170 5.78 13.35 11.34
N ALA A 171 6.60 13.56 10.29
CA ALA A 171 6.19 14.27 9.09
C ALA A 171 5.09 13.53 8.29
N VAL A 172 5.18 12.20 8.18
CA VAL A 172 4.17 11.36 7.53
C VAL A 172 2.88 11.38 8.35
N TRP A 173 3.00 11.27 9.67
CA TRP A 173 1.86 11.34 10.58
C TRP A 173 1.13 12.68 10.50
N ASN A 174 1.87 13.79 10.51
CA ASN A 174 1.31 15.12 10.34
C ASN A 174 0.60 15.27 8.99
N GLN A 175 1.13 14.67 7.93
CA GLN A 175 0.50 14.71 6.60
C GLN A 175 -0.80 13.91 6.56
N VAL A 176 -0.86 12.75 7.20
CA VAL A 176 -2.08 11.95 7.36
C VAL A 176 -3.13 12.74 8.15
N ILE A 177 -2.75 13.37 9.26
CA ILE A 177 -3.66 14.21 10.05
C ILE A 177 -4.19 15.39 9.20
N LYS A 178 -3.34 16.03 8.40
CA LYS A 178 -3.74 17.13 7.50
C LYS A 178 -4.70 16.69 6.39
N LEU A 179 -4.71 15.41 6.01
CA LEU A 179 -5.64 14.87 5.04
C LEU A 179 -7.06 14.75 5.60
N TYR A 180 -7.21 14.55 6.92
CA TYR A 180 -8.51 14.29 7.55
C TYR A 180 -9.57 15.37 7.29
N PRO A 181 -9.31 16.68 7.46
CA PRO A 181 -10.32 17.71 7.17
C PRO A 181 -10.81 17.66 5.72
N ALA A 182 -9.93 17.42 4.75
CA ALA A 182 -10.30 17.35 3.33
C ALA A 182 -11.22 16.15 3.03
N LEU A 183 -11.01 15.02 3.71
CA LEU A 183 -11.90 13.85 3.62
C LEU A 183 -13.27 14.15 4.26
N VAL A 184 -13.30 14.85 5.39
CA VAL A 184 -14.57 15.23 6.03
C VAL A 184 -15.40 16.13 5.10
N GLU A 185 -14.78 17.09 4.41
CA GLU A 185 -15.48 17.94 3.43
C GLU A 185 -16.13 17.13 2.29
N CYS A 186 -15.52 16.00 1.90
CA CYS A 186 -16.07 15.11 0.87
C CYS A 186 -17.37 14.40 1.30
N THR A 187 -17.76 14.43 2.58
CA THR A 187 -19.02 13.81 3.05
C THR A 187 -20.27 14.48 2.47
N THR A 188 -20.12 15.70 1.95
CA THR A 188 -21.16 16.43 1.24
C THR A 188 -21.41 15.91 -0.18
N SER A 189 -20.55 15.02 -0.69
CA SER A 189 -20.68 14.45 -2.04
C SER A 189 -22.01 13.71 -2.22
N PRO A 190 -22.80 14.01 -3.26
CA PRO A 190 -24.04 13.28 -3.56
C PRO A 190 -23.77 11.91 -4.21
N SER A 191 -22.52 11.57 -4.52
CA SER A 191 -22.16 10.36 -5.25
C SER A 191 -22.08 9.14 -4.33
N PRO A 192 -22.88 8.07 -4.53
CA PRO A 192 -22.86 6.89 -3.67
C PRO A 192 -21.51 6.15 -3.69
N GLN A 193 -20.82 6.12 -4.83
CA GLN A 193 -19.52 5.45 -4.96
C GLN A 193 -18.39 6.19 -4.23
N VAL A 194 -18.42 7.54 -4.27
CA VAL A 194 -17.49 8.38 -3.52
C VAL A 194 -17.80 8.25 -2.04
N SER A 195 -19.07 8.37 -1.66
CA SER A 195 -19.54 8.20 -0.29
C SER A 195 -19.13 6.86 0.33
N LYS A 196 -19.23 5.75 -0.42
CA LYS A 196 -18.80 4.44 0.06
C LYS A 196 -17.30 4.42 0.33
N SER A 197 -16.49 4.78 -0.67
CA SER A 197 -15.03 4.75 -0.56
C SER A 197 -14.52 5.73 0.50
N LEU A 198 -15.21 6.86 0.69
CA LEU A 198 -14.91 7.85 1.71
C LEU A 198 -15.14 7.31 3.12
N ARG A 199 -16.27 6.62 3.35
CA ARG A 199 -16.53 5.99 4.65
C ARG A 199 -15.45 5.00 5.01
N ASP A 200 -15.04 4.17 4.05
CA ASP A 200 -13.97 3.20 4.25
C ASP A 200 -12.66 3.91 4.64
N ALA A 201 -12.29 5.01 3.95
CA ALA A 201 -11.13 5.82 4.32
C ALA A 201 -11.24 6.50 5.69
N LEU A 202 -12.39 7.07 6.03
CA LEU A 202 -12.62 7.74 7.33
C LEU A 202 -12.58 6.76 8.50
N HIS A 203 -13.04 5.51 8.31
CA HIS A 203 -12.95 4.48 9.35
C HIS A 203 -11.51 4.13 9.71
N GLU A 204 -10.57 4.20 8.75
CA GLU A 204 -9.15 3.98 9.04
C GLU A 204 -8.56 5.04 9.98
N PHE A 205 -9.13 6.24 10.04
CA PHE A 205 -8.69 7.26 10.99
C PHE A 205 -9.09 6.98 12.43
N CYS A 206 -10.07 6.08 12.68
CA CYS A 206 -10.49 5.74 14.04
C CYS A 206 -9.32 5.27 14.91
N ASP A 207 -8.42 4.46 14.34
CA ASP A 207 -7.27 3.91 15.06
C ASP A 207 -6.07 4.89 15.12
N LEU A 208 -6.10 5.93 14.30
CA LEU A 208 -5.07 6.99 14.22
C LEU A 208 -5.35 8.13 15.20
N LEU A 209 -6.62 8.35 15.55
CA LEU A 209 -7.07 9.38 16.50
C LEU A 209 -7.09 8.89 17.96
N ALA A 210 -6.50 7.71 18.25
CA ALA A 210 -6.31 7.25 19.61
C ALA A 210 -5.14 7.99 20.29
N PRO A 211 -5.26 8.42 21.56
CA PRO A 211 -4.14 8.94 22.31
C PRO A 211 -2.97 7.93 22.26
N PRO A 212 -1.70 8.36 22.13
CA PRO A 212 -0.59 7.45 22.33
C PRO A 212 -0.84 6.77 23.67
N GLY A 213 -0.90 5.44 23.68
CA GLY A 213 -1.12 4.68 24.90
C GLY A 213 -0.10 5.17 25.90
N SER A 214 -0.56 5.88 26.94
CA SER A 214 0.31 6.29 28.02
C SER A 214 0.98 5.01 28.47
N ALA A 215 2.29 4.91 28.27
CA ALA A 215 3.11 3.97 29.00
C ALA A 215 2.96 4.39 30.46
N TYR A 216 1.85 3.97 31.06
CA TYR A 216 1.61 4.10 32.48
C TYR A 216 2.64 3.16 33.08
N LEU A 217 3.76 3.78 33.44
CA LEU A 217 4.79 3.31 34.33
C LEU A 217 4.33 2.06 35.09
N GLN A 218 4.77 0.89 34.63
CA GLN A 218 5.04 -0.20 35.55
C GLN A 218 6.18 0.28 36.44
N ASN A 219 5.85 1.03 37.48
CA ASN A 219 6.71 1.25 38.62
C ASN A 219 5.84 1.30 39.87
N GLY A 220 5.81 0.17 40.57
CA GLY A 220 5.61 0.12 42.01
C GLY A 220 4.19 -0.24 42.48
N ARG A 221 3.95 -1.52 42.70
CA ARG A 221 3.82 -2.07 44.07
C ARG A 221 3.90 -3.59 44.08
#